data_AF-A0A2S5KR65-F1
#
_entry.id   AF-A0A2S5KR65-F1
#
_cell.length_a   1.000
_cell.length_b   1.000
_cell.length_c   1.000
_cell.angle_alpha   90.00
_cell.angle_beta   90.00
_cell.angle_gamma   90.00
#
_symmetry.space_group_name_H-M   'P 1'
#
loop_
_entity.id
_entity.type
_entity.pdbx_description
1 polymer ?
#
loop_
_entity_poly.entity_id
_entity_poly.type
_entity_poly.pdbx_seq_one_letter_code
_entity_poly.pdbx_strand_id
1 'polypeptide(L)' 'MRLFILIAVVLGLAGCVAAGNKACTTDSCSRPLSTPEKLVIWWSPSMRDGLPQDQDTTSHSFTN' A
#
# COMPACT_ATOMS: atom_id res chain seq x y z
N MET A 1 38.83 18.58 1.18
CA MET A 1 38.28 17.29 1.67
C MET A 1 36.83 17.39 2.16
N ARG A 2 36.48 18.35 3.03
CA ARG A 2 35.09 18.53 3.53
C ARG A 2 34.03 18.77 2.44
N LEU A 3 34.36 19.53 1.40
CA LEU A 3 33.45 19.80 0.27
C LEU A 3 33.07 18.53 -0.49
N PHE A 4 34.02 17.63 -0.71
CA PHE A 4 33.76 16.35 -1.40
C PHE A 4 32.85 15.43 -0.60
N ILE A 5 32.95 15.46 0.73
CA ILE A 5 32.06 14.70 1.62
C ILE A 5 30.63 15.24 1.52
N LEU A 6 30.45 16.56 1.54
CA LEU A 6 29.12 17.17 1.39
C LEU A 6 28.48 16.84 0.04
N ILE A 7 29.26 16.91 -1.05
CA ILE A 7 28.79 16.54 -2.39
C ILE A 7 28.40 15.06 -2.45
N ALA A 8 29.21 14.16 -1.88
CA ALA A 8 28.90 12.74 -1.84
C ALA A 8 27.62 12.43 -1.05
N VAL A 9 27.39 13.12 0.07
CA VAL A 9 26.18 12.96 0.89
C VAL A 9 24.94 13.43 0.14
N VAL A 10 24.99 14.60 -0.51
CA VAL A 10 23.86 15.13 -1.29
C VAL A 10 23.53 14.22 -2.48
N LEU A 11 24.55 13.72 -3.19
CA LEU A 11 24.36 12.80 -4.31
C LEU A 11 23.80 11.44 -3.86
N GLY A 12 24.24 10.93 -2.70
CA GLY A 12 23.73 9.68 -2.12
C GLY A 12 22.25 9.80 -1.72
N LEU A 13 21.88 10.90 -1.06
CA LEU A 13 20.49 11.17 -0.65
C LEU A 13 19.56 11.34 -1.87
N ALA A 14 20.02 12.04 -2.91
CA ALA A 14 19.27 12.20 -4.15
C ALA A 14 19.01 10.86 -4.86
N GLY A 15 19.97 9.94 -4.83
CA GLY A 15 19.82 8.59 -5.37
C GLY A 15 18.76 7.75 -4.64
N CYS A 16 18.68 7.85 -3.31
CA CYS A 16 17.67 7.13 -2.53
C CYS A 16 16.24 7.59 -2.83
N VAL A 17 16.02 8.89 -2.99
CA VAL A 17 14.69 9.44 -3.33
C VAL A 17 14.32 9.08 -4.77
N ALA A 18 15.28 9.08 -5.69
CA ALA A 18 15.04 8.71 -7.09
C ALA A 18 14.77 7.20 -7.27
N ALA A 19 15.43 6.34 -6.50
CA ALA A 19 15.28 4.88 -6.59
C ALA A 19 14.11 4.33 -5.77
N GLY A 20 13.66 5.05 -4.73
CA GLY A 20 12.57 4.64 -3.85
C GLY A 20 11.17 4.78 -4.44
N ASN A 21 11.03 5.51 -5.55
CA ASN A 21 9.75 5.74 -6.19
C ASN A 21 9.49 4.75 -7.33
N LYS A 22 9.42 3.45 -6.98
CA LYS A 22 8.24 2.70 -7.45
C LYS A 22 7.08 3.37 -6.74
N ALA A 23 6.63 4.52 -7.26
CA ALA A 23 5.40 5.12 -6.81
C ALA A 23 4.40 3.96 -6.76
N CYS A 24 3.70 3.80 -5.63
CA CYS A 24 2.52 2.95 -5.61
C CYS A 24 1.52 3.61 -6.57
N THR A 25 1.77 3.42 -7.86
CA THR A 25 0.81 3.67 -8.91
C THR A 25 -0.32 2.70 -8.64
N THR A 26 -1.54 3.10 -8.92
CA THR A 26 -2.72 2.26 -8.78
C THR A 26 -2.54 0.88 -9.44
N ASP A 27 -1.74 0.82 -10.51
CA ASP A 27 -1.37 -0.41 -11.24
C ASP A 27 -0.37 -1.31 -10.50
N SER A 28 0.38 -0.79 -9.53
CA SER A 28 1.33 -1.55 -8.71
C SER A 28 0.65 -2.24 -7.51
N CYS A 29 -0.60 -1.88 -7.23
CA CYS A 29 -1.40 -2.50 -6.18
C CYS A 29 -2.14 -3.71 -6.75
N SER A 30 -1.71 -4.93 -6.41
CA SER A 30 -2.49 -6.16 -6.65
C SER A 30 -3.84 -6.18 -5.89
N ARG A 31 -4.17 -5.10 -5.18
CA ARG A 31 -5.27 -5.01 -4.22
C ARG A 31 -6.30 -4.01 -4.73
N PRO A 32 -7.59 -4.33 -4.62
CA PRO A 32 -8.66 -3.46 -5.10
C PRO A 32 -8.69 -2.16 -4.29
N LEU A 33 -8.93 -1.06 -5.00
CA LEU A 33 -9.10 0.27 -4.43
C LEU A 33 -10.58 0.55 -4.13
N SER A 34 -10.83 1.44 -3.19
CA SER A 34 -12.18 1.95 -2.93
C SER A 34 -12.63 2.91 -4.05
N THR A 35 -13.91 2.88 -4.38
CA THR A 35 -14.59 3.84 -5.27
C THR A 35 -15.71 4.55 -4.49
N PRO A 36 -16.30 5.64 -5.01
CA PRO A 36 -17.42 6.32 -4.33
C PRO A 36 -18.58 5.37 -3.97
N GLU A 37 -18.77 4.32 -4.76
CA GLU A 37 -19.84 3.32 -4.62
C GLU A 37 -19.39 2.06 -3.88
N LYS A 38 -18.08 1.90 -3.61
CA LYS A 38 -17.51 0.67 -3.04
C LYS A 38 -16.37 0.97 -2.08
N LEU A 39 -16.57 0.64 -0.80
CA LEU A 39 -15.52 0.69 0.21
C LEU A 39 -14.79 -0.67 0.30
N VAL A 40 -13.46 -0.66 0.21
CA VAL A 40 -12.62 -1.83 0.46
C VAL A 40 -11.95 -1.67 1.83
N ILE A 41 -12.28 -2.57 2.77
CA ILE A 41 -11.69 -2.59 4.12
C ILE A 41 -10.65 -3.71 4.18
N TRP A 42 -9.43 -3.36 4.58
CA TRP A 42 -8.34 -4.32 4.78
C TRP A 42 -8.07 -4.59 6.25
N TRP A 43 -8.20 -5.84 6.67
CA TRP A 43 -7.74 -6.30 7.97
C TRP A 43 -6.55 -7.26 7.82
N SER A 44 -5.64 -7.23 8.81
CA SER A 44 -4.42 -8.04 8.86
C SER A 44 -4.75 -9.54 8.97
N PRO A 45 -3.80 -10.45 8.64
CA PRO A 45 -4.02 -11.88 8.81
C PRO A 45 -4.40 -12.28 10.24
N SER A 46 -3.84 -11.63 11.26
CA SER A 46 -4.18 -11.89 12.66
C SER A 46 -5.62 -11.53 13.02
N MET A 47 -6.25 -10.61 12.30
CA MET A 47 -7.66 -10.26 12.47
C MET A 47 -8.59 -11.23 11.71
N ARG A 48 -8.03 -12.15 10.90
CA ARG A 48 -8.79 -13.21 10.21
C ARG A 48 -9.01 -14.42 11.10
N ASP A 49 -8.41 -14.45 12.27
CA ASP A 49 -8.45 -15.61 13.14
C ASP A 49 -9.90 -15.93 13.54
N GLY A 50 -10.32 -17.17 13.32
CA GLY A 50 -11.70 -17.61 13.52
C GLY A 50 -12.68 -17.36 12.35
N LEU A 51 -12.26 -16.75 11.24
CA LEU A 51 -13.08 -16.64 10.02
C LEU A 51 -12.80 -17.80 9.04
N PRO A 52 -13.82 -18.34 8.36
CA PRO A 52 -13.61 -19.28 7.26
C PRO A 52 -12.75 -18.65 6.16
N GLN A 53 -11.77 -19.40 5.66
CA GLN A 53 -10.71 -18.89 4.79
C GLN A 53 -11.18 -18.55 3.36
N ASP A 54 -12.42 -18.92 3.04
CA ASP A 54 -13.04 -18.97 1.73
C ASP A 54 -14.44 -18.32 1.66
N GLN A 55 -14.93 -17.74 2.76
CA GLN A 55 -16.24 -17.07 2.75
C GLN A 55 -16.13 -15.58 2.44
N ASP A 56 -16.97 -15.15 1.49
CA ASP A 56 -17.19 -13.75 1.21
C ASP A 56 -17.92 -13.11 2.41
N THR A 57 -17.19 -12.32 3.20
CA THR A 57 -17.69 -11.65 4.40
C THR A 57 -18.62 -10.48 4.09
N THR A 58 -18.96 -10.27 2.83
CA THR A 58 -19.63 -9.06 2.32
C THR A 58 -21.08 -9.35 1.91
N SER A 59 -21.80 -10.17 2.67
CA SER A 59 -23.24 -10.40 2.43
C SER A 59 -24.09 -9.36 3.16
N HIS A 60 -24.57 -8.35 2.42
CA HIS A 60 -25.59 -7.42 2.90
C HIS A 60 -26.91 -7.74 2.21
N SER A 61 -27.86 -8.33 2.94
CA SER A 61 -29.25 -8.41 2.49
C SER A 61 -30.01 -7.20 3.02
N PHE A 62 -30.36 -6.27 2.13
CA PHE A 62 -31.35 -5.24 2.44
C PHE A 62 -32.72 -5.87 2.25
N THR A 63 -33.36 -6.28 3.35
CA THR A 63 -34.78 -6.63 3.34
C THR A 63 -35.57 -5.35 3.56
N ASN A 64 -36.46 -5.02 2.61
CA ASN A 64 -37.41 -3.91 2.71
C ASN A 64 -38.60 -4.31 3.59
#